data_AF-A0A7K8SC29-F1
#
_entry.id   AF-A0A7K8SC29-F1
#
_cell.length_a   1.000
_cell.length_b   1.000
_cell.length_c   1.000
_cell.angle_alpha   90.00
_cell.angle_beta   90.00
_cell.angle_gamma   90.00
#
_symmetry.space_group_name_H-M   'P 1'
#
loop_
_entity.id
_entity.type
_entity.pdbx_description
1 polymer ?
#
loop_
_entity_poly.entity_id
_entity_poly.type
_entity_poly.pdbx_seq_one_letter_code
_entity_poly.pdbx_strand_id
1 'polypeptide(L)'
;GFYSINHTDCLESLTHHCFDGTTGELAHAFFPPHGEIHFDDHEYWILGNTRFSWKKGVWLTDLVHVAAHEIGHALGLMHSLNPNALMHINATLTGRKSISQDEVWGIHRLYGETRPPFLQILPQVAAGCCAAVVVSLTAAISFSPCTEFPFPTVPPTLPPPRTKTKTVSEGRNVTFRCGQKIIHKKGKVHWYKDKELLEYSYPGYLSLNEDHMSIIANAINEGTYTCIVKKKERILTTYSWRIRLKH
;
A
#
# COMPACT_ATOMS: atom_id res chain seq x y z
N GLY A 1 -1.71 -8.38 -18.56
CA GLY A 1 -1.92 -9.54 -19.44
C GLY A 1 -1.28 -10.78 -18.86
N PHE A 2 -1.36 -11.93 -19.54
CA PHE A 2 -0.62 -13.14 -19.20
C PHE A 2 0.69 -13.15 -19.98
N TYR A 3 1.81 -13.43 -19.31
CA TYR A 3 3.13 -13.41 -19.91
C TYR A 3 3.99 -14.58 -19.45
N SER A 4 4.95 -14.94 -20.27
CA SER A 4 5.95 -15.97 -19.96
C SER A 4 7.18 -15.37 -19.25
N ILE A 5 8.11 -16.22 -18.81
CA ILE A 5 9.33 -15.92 -18.04
C ILE A 5 10.11 -14.70 -18.54
N ASN A 6 10.26 -14.54 -19.86
CA ASN A 6 11.01 -13.43 -20.46
C ASN A 6 10.08 -12.34 -20.98
N HIS A 7 9.36 -11.67 -20.09
CA HIS A 7 8.55 -10.51 -20.45
C HIS A 7 9.30 -9.20 -20.16
N THR A 8 8.95 -8.15 -20.91
CA THR A 8 9.81 -7.00 -21.25
C THR A 8 10.20 -6.10 -20.08
N ASP A 9 9.52 -6.19 -18.96
CA ASP A 9 9.65 -5.31 -17.79
C ASP A 9 10.65 -5.80 -16.73
N CYS A 10 11.01 -7.08 -16.74
CA CYS A 10 11.85 -7.65 -15.68
C CYS A 10 13.34 -7.30 -15.78
N LEU A 11 13.79 -6.76 -16.93
CA LEU A 11 15.15 -6.26 -17.12
C LEU A 11 15.32 -4.78 -16.72
N GLU A 12 14.22 -4.04 -16.59
CA GLU A 12 14.25 -2.59 -16.37
C GLU A 12 13.89 -2.18 -14.92
N SER A 13 13.25 -3.06 -14.15
CA SER A 13 12.75 -2.72 -12.81
C SER A 13 13.41 -3.52 -11.69
N LEU A 14 14.10 -2.82 -10.77
CA LEU A 14 14.69 -3.41 -9.56
C LEU A 14 13.63 -3.91 -8.55
N THR A 15 12.36 -3.56 -8.73
CA THR A 15 11.27 -3.93 -7.83
C THR A 15 10.35 -5.02 -8.38
N HIS A 16 10.54 -5.46 -9.63
CA HIS A 16 9.74 -6.50 -10.27
C HIS A 16 10.65 -7.63 -10.74
N HIS A 17 10.45 -8.81 -10.19
CA HIS A 17 11.22 -9.99 -10.54
C HIS A 17 10.71 -10.58 -11.86
N CYS A 18 11.58 -11.21 -12.65
CA CYS A 18 11.10 -12.02 -13.77
C CYS A 18 10.27 -13.19 -13.23
N PHE A 19 9.24 -13.59 -13.96
CA PHE A 19 8.52 -14.82 -13.64
C PHE A 19 9.47 -16.01 -13.65
N ASP A 20 9.26 -16.95 -12.73
CA ASP A 20 10.16 -18.06 -12.43
C ASP A 20 9.60 -19.43 -12.85
N GLY A 21 8.44 -19.43 -13.51
CA GLY A 21 7.79 -20.63 -14.02
C GLY A 21 6.76 -21.17 -13.04
N THR A 22 6.56 -22.49 -13.01
CA THR A 22 5.51 -23.06 -12.18
C THR A 22 5.82 -22.94 -10.68
N THR A 23 4.88 -22.38 -9.92
CA THR A 23 4.95 -22.25 -8.46
C THR A 23 6.07 -21.31 -8.02
N GLY A 24 5.76 -20.02 -7.98
CA GLY A 24 6.68 -18.98 -7.51
C GLY A 24 6.01 -17.61 -7.51
N GLU A 25 6.50 -16.70 -8.35
CA GLU A 25 5.88 -15.39 -8.59
C GLU A 25 4.62 -15.55 -9.45
N LEU A 26 3.45 -15.42 -8.83
CA LEU A 26 2.18 -15.68 -9.50
C LEU A 26 1.78 -14.57 -10.48
N ALA A 27 2.01 -13.34 -10.08
CA ALA A 27 1.65 -12.12 -10.79
C ALA A 27 2.37 -10.94 -10.14
N HIS A 28 2.45 -9.82 -10.85
CA HIS A 28 2.82 -8.53 -10.28
C HIS A 28 2.03 -7.39 -10.91
N ALA A 29 2.04 -6.24 -10.24
CA ALA A 29 1.38 -5.04 -10.74
C ALA A 29 2.23 -3.78 -10.53
N PHE A 30 2.21 -2.92 -11.53
CA PHE A 30 2.81 -1.61 -11.47
C PHE A 30 1.92 -0.67 -10.67
N PHE A 31 2.53 0.05 -9.74
CA PHE A 31 1.86 1.13 -9.03
C PHE A 31 1.38 2.25 -9.99
N PRO A 32 0.44 3.10 -9.55
CA PRO A 32 0.10 4.32 -10.28
C PRO A 32 1.35 5.14 -10.64
N PRO A 33 1.42 5.76 -11.83
CA PRO A 33 0.31 5.96 -12.78
C PRO A 33 0.12 4.84 -13.82
N HIS A 34 1.01 3.84 -13.87
CA HIS A 34 0.98 2.81 -14.92
C HIS A 34 -0.17 1.83 -14.72
N GLY A 35 -0.28 1.23 -13.52
CA GLY A 35 -1.40 0.35 -13.18
C GLY A 35 -1.46 -0.95 -13.99
N GLU A 36 -0.41 -1.30 -14.72
CA GLU A 36 -0.33 -2.52 -15.52
C GLU A 36 -0.23 -3.74 -14.61
N ILE A 37 -0.90 -4.84 -14.96
CA ILE A 37 -0.92 -6.08 -14.17
C ILE A 37 -0.51 -7.23 -15.06
N HIS A 38 0.52 -7.96 -14.65
CA HIS A 38 1.05 -9.11 -15.37
C HIS A 38 0.82 -10.38 -14.55
N PHE A 39 0.34 -11.44 -15.20
CA PHE A 39 0.13 -12.76 -14.61
C PHE A 39 1.10 -13.75 -15.25
N ASP A 40 1.70 -14.67 -14.48
CA ASP A 40 2.55 -15.71 -15.05
C ASP A 40 1.68 -16.75 -15.79
N ASP A 41 1.93 -16.90 -17.09
CA ASP A 41 1.23 -17.85 -17.96
C ASP A 41 1.64 -19.30 -17.71
N HIS A 42 2.74 -19.54 -16.96
CA HIS A 42 3.13 -20.89 -16.53
C HIS A 42 2.31 -21.41 -15.35
N GLU A 43 1.58 -20.54 -14.66
CA GLU A 43 0.77 -20.94 -13.53
C GLU A 43 -0.55 -21.63 -13.95
N TYR A 44 -0.99 -22.58 -13.14
CA TYR A 44 -2.24 -23.29 -13.39
C TYR A 44 -3.43 -22.54 -12.80
N TRP A 45 -3.93 -21.57 -13.55
CA TRP A 45 -5.07 -20.75 -13.16
C TRP A 45 -6.39 -21.54 -13.10
N ILE A 46 -7.12 -21.34 -12.02
CA ILE A 46 -8.48 -21.87 -11.83
C ILE A 46 -9.43 -20.78 -11.32
N LEU A 47 -10.72 -21.00 -11.53
CA LEU A 47 -11.77 -20.26 -10.85
C LEU A 47 -12.21 -21.05 -9.61
N GLY A 48 -11.90 -20.55 -8.44
CA GLY A 48 -12.16 -21.24 -7.16
C GLY A 48 -10.88 -21.41 -6.34
N ASN A 49 -11.02 -21.96 -5.14
CA ASN A 49 -9.97 -21.91 -4.12
C ASN A 49 -8.69 -22.63 -4.55
N THR A 50 -7.55 -21.96 -4.29
CA THR A 50 -6.21 -22.50 -4.48
C THR A 50 -6.06 -23.88 -3.84
N ARG A 51 -5.54 -24.86 -4.58
CA ARG A 51 -5.38 -26.24 -4.10
C ARG A 51 -4.32 -27.01 -4.85
N PHE A 52 -3.67 -27.97 -4.20
CA PHE A 52 -2.73 -28.87 -4.85
C PHE A 52 -3.44 -29.96 -5.66
N SER A 53 -2.96 -30.21 -6.89
CA SER A 53 -3.45 -31.25 -7.77
C SER A 53 -2.47 -32.42 -7.81
N TRP A 54 -2.71 -33.45 -7.01
CA TRP A 54 -1.87 -34.67 -6.95
C TRP A 54 -1.68 -35.36 -8.31
N LYS A 55 -2.67 -35.28 -9.20
CA LYS A 55 -2.59 -35.86 -10.55
C LYS A 55 -1.57 -35.13 -11.44
N LYS A 56 -1.44 -33.82 -11.25
CA LYS A 56 -0.55 -32.97 -12.06
C LYS A 56 0.76 -32.64 -11.34
N GLY A 57 0.83 -32.84 -10.02
CA GLY A 57 1.98 -32.47 -9.21
C GLY A 57 2.18 -30.96 -9.05
N VAL A 58 1.13 -30.15 -9.24
CA VAL A 58 1.20 -28.68 -9.27
C VAL A 58 0.10 -28.04 -8.41
N TRP A 59 0.32 -26.81 -7.98
CA TRP A 59 -0.71 -25.97 -7.39
C TRP A 59 -1.63 -25.43 -8.47
N LEU A 60 -2.94 -25.45 -8.19
CA LEU A 60 -3.96 -24.75 -8.97
C LEU A 60 -4.27 -23.46 -8.25
N THR A 61 -4.09 -22.32 -8.90
CA THR A 61 -4.11 -20.99 -8.28
C THR A 61 -5.42 -20.25 -8.58
N ASP A 62 -6.04 -19.67 -7.55
CA ASP A 62 -7.28 -18.88 -7.71
C ASP A 62 -7.01 -17.55 -8.43
N LEU A 63 -7.37 -17.47 -9.71
CA LEU A 63 -7.14 -16.28 -10.54
C LEU A 63 -7.84 -15.05 -9.98
N VAL A 64 -9.06 -15.20 -9.43
CA VAL A 64 -9.84 -14.05 -8.94
C VAL A 64 -9.17 -13.46 -7.70
N HIS A 65 -8.63 -14.31 -6.83
CA HIS A 65 -7.92 -13.87 -5.64
C HIS A 65 -6.66 -13.10 -6.01
N VAL A 66 -5.80 -13.67 -6.86
CA VAL A 66 -4.54 -13.04 -7.28
C VAL A 66 -4.83 -11.73 -8.01
N ALA A 67 -5.79 -11.73 -8.95
CA ALA A 67 -6.15 -10.50 -9.66
C ALA A 67 -6.64 -9.40 -8.72
N ALA A 68 -7.42 -9.73 -7.69
CA ALA A 68 -7.88 -8.73 -6.72
C ALA A 68 -6.72 -8.15 -5.88
N HIS A 69 -5.73 -8.98 -5.53
CA HIS A 69 -4.49 -8.54 -4.87
C HIS A 69 -3.70 -7.57 -5.76
N GLU A 70 -3.44 -7.96 -7.01
CA GLU A 70 -2.69 -7.14 -7.96
C GLU A 70 -3.41 -5.83 -8.33
N ILE A 71 -4.75 -5.85 -8.40
CA ILE A 71 -5.55 -4.63 -8.56
C ILE A 71 -5.32 -3.69 -7.37
N GLY A 72 -5.17 -4.22 -6.15
CA GLY A 72 -4.81 -3.40 -5.00
C GLY A 72 -3.49 -2.65 -5.21
N HIS A 73 -2.45 -3.34 -5.71
CA HIS A 73 -1.18 -2.71 -6.09
C HIS A 73 -1.33 -1.68 -7.22
N ALA A 74 -2.09 -2.01 -8.27
CA ALA A 74 -2.40 -1.07 -9.35
C ALA A 74 -3.15 0.19 -8.86
N LEU A 75 -3.88 0.08 -7.74
CA LEU A 75 -4.55 1.17 -7.03
C LEU A 75 -3.68 1.84 -5.95
N GLY A 76 -2.41 1.47 -5.80
CA GLY A 76 -1.53 2.10 -4.82
C GLY A 76 -1.47 1.44 -3.44
N LEU A 77 -2.20 0.34 -3.22
CA LEU A 77 -2.10 -0.40 -1.96
C LEU A 77 -0.81 -1.19 -1.90
N MET A 78 -0.21 -1.21 -0.72
CA MET A 78 0.96 -2.04 -0.43
C MET A 78 0.54 -3.36 0.18
N HIS A 79 1.50 -4.29 0.29
CA HIS A 79 1.27 -5.52 1.04
C HIS A 79 0.84 -5.21 2.47
N SER A 80 -0.20 -5.90 2.94
CA SER A 80 -0.63 -5.88 4.33
C SER A 80 0.11 -6.94 5.14
N LEU A 81 0.26 -6.70 6.44
CA LEU A 81 0.77 -7.69 7.38
C LEU A 81 -0.33 -8.38 8.18
N ASN A 82 -1.57 -7.93 7.99
CA ASN A 82 -2.71 -8.66 8.49
C ASN A 82 -2.80 -9.98 7.70
N PRO A 83 -2.63 -11.16 8.33
CA PRO A 83 -2.71 -12.44 7.62
C PRO A 83 -4.12 -12.71 7.05
N ASN A 84 -5.08 -11.86 7.42
CA ASN A 84 -6.46 -11.92 6.99
C ASN A 84 -6.77 -10.99 5.82
N ALA A 85 -5.83 -10.11 5.45
CA ALA A 85 -5.96 -9.15 4.37
C ALA A 85 -5.79 -9.83 3.01
N LEU A 86 -6.53 -9.33 2.03
CA LEU A 86 -6.35 -9.67 0.62
C LEU A 86 -4.95 -9.24 0.15
N MET A 87 -4.46 -8.09 0.62
CA MET A 87 -3.12 -7.58 0.30
C MET A 87 -1.99 -8.28 1.06
N HIS A 88 -2.25 -9.35 1.80
CA HIS A 88 -1.17 -10.08 2.47
C HIS A 88 -0.28 -10.82 1.46
N ILE A 89 1.04 -10.85 1.67
CA ILE A 89 2.01 -11.49 0.74
C ILE A 89 1.70 -12.98 0.47
N ASN A 90 1.13 -13.66 1.46
CA ASN A 90 0.74 -15.08 1.36
C ASN A 90 -0.79 -15.27 1.22
N ALA A 91 -1.54 -14.24 0.79
CA ALA A 91 -3.01 -14.27 0.81
C ALA A 91 -3.59 -15.43 -0.01
N THR A 92 -2.93 -15.81 -1.10
CA THR A 92 -3.33 -16.91 -2.01
C THR A 92 -3.37 -18.28 -1.32
N LEU A 93 -2.55 -18.47 -0.27
CA LEU A 93 -2.53 -19.68 0.55
C LEU A 93 -3.61 -19.67 1.65
N THR A 94 -4.14 -18.50 1.99
CA THR A 94 -5.13 -18.37 3.07
C THR A 94 -6.56 -18.66 2.62
N GLY A 95 -6.81 -18.69 1.30
CA GLY A 95 -8.13 -18.98 0.72
C GLY A 95 -9.20 -17.93 1.02
N ARG A 96 -8.81 -16.76 1.53
CA ARG A 96 -9.73 -15.66 1.89
C ARG A 96 -10.14 -14.89 0.65
N LYS A 97 -11.42 -14.52 0.54
CA LYS A 97 -11.93 -13.77 -0.63
C LYS A 97 -12.62 -12.46 -0.23
N SER A 98 -12.68 -12.17 1.06
CA SER A 98 -13.29 -10.95 1.58
C SER A 98 -12.28 -9.83 1.63
N ILE A 99 -12.70 -8.64 1.20
CA ILE A 99 -11.98 -7.40 1.45
C ILE A 99 -11.94 -7.16 2.97
N SER A 100 -10.75 -7.00 3.54
CA SER A 100 -10.57 -6.74 4.96
C SER A 100 -10.67 -5.23 5.24
N GLN A 101 -10.74 -4.89 6.52
CA GLN A 101 -10.81 -3.49 6.94
C GLN A 101 -9.55 -2.71 6.54
N ASP A 102 -8.41 -3.39 6.41
CA ASP A 102 -7.13 -2.78 6.03
C ASP A 102 -7.15 -2.27 4.58
N GLU A 103 -7.71 -3.05 3.64
CA GLU A 103 -7.90 -2.59 2.26
C GLU A 103 -8.87 -1.42 2.17
N VAL A 104 -9.98 -1.47 2.93
CA VAL A 104 -10.98 -0.39 2.94
C VAL A 104 -10.33 0.91 3.42
N TRP A 105 -9.54 0.86 4.49
CA TRP A 105 -8.81 2.03 5.00
C TRP A 105 -7.73 2.51 4.04
N GLY A 106 -6.97 1.58 3.43
CA GLY A 106 -5.94 1.90 2.45
C GLY A 106 -6.51 2.65 1.24
N ILE A 107 -7.57 2.11 0.63
CA ILE A 107 -8.22 2.74 -0.54
C ILE A 107 -8.85 4.08 -0.14
N HIS A 108 -9.52 4.15 1.00
CA HIS A 108 -10.08 5.42 1.47
C HIS A 108 -9.00 6.47 1.75
N ARG A 109 -7.80 6.07 2.20
CA ARG A 109 -6.70 7.02 2.38
C ARG A 109 -6.18 7.57 1.06
N LEU A 110 -6.17 6.74 0.01
CA LEU A 110 -5.67 7.13 -1.32
C LEU A 110 -6.72 7.91 -2.12
N TYR A 111 -7.99 7.51 -2.03
CA TYR A 111 -9.07 7.98 -2.91
C TYR A 111 -10.32 8.47 -2.17
N GLY A 112 -10.40 8.28 -0.85
CA GLY A 112 -11.55 8.71 -0.06
C GLY A 112 -11.69 10.22 0.00
N GLU A 113 -12.93 10.67 0.10
CA GLU A 113 -13.32 12.07 -0.06
C GLU A 113 -13.08 12.88 1.23
N THR A 114 -11.84 12.88 1.71
CA THR A 114 -11.33 13.84 2.69
C THR A 114 -10.01 14.43 2.19
N ARG A 115 -10.16 15.34 1.23
CA ARG A 115 -9.18 16.32 0.71
C ARG A 115 -7.77 16.29 1.35
N PRO A 116 -6.77 15.67 0.69
CA PRO A 116 -5.44 16.24 0.61
C PRO A 116 -5.37 17.13 -0.65
N PRO A 117 -4.83 18.36 -0.58
CA PRO A 117 -4.79 19.30 -1.70
C PRO A 117 -3.82 18.92 -2.84
N PHE A 118 -3.51 17.65 -3.07
CA PHE A 118 -2.47 17.22 -4.01
C PHE A 118 -2.92 16.27 -5.13
N LEU A 119 -4.12 15.68 -5.08
CA LEU A 119 -4.66 14.86 -6.19
C LEU A 119 -5.46 15.67 -7.22
N GLN A 120 -5.02 16.90 -7.55
CA GLN A 120 -5.63 17.71 -8.62
C GLN A 120 -5.05 17.45 -10.02
N ILE A 121 -4.11 16.51 -10.19
CA ILE A 121 -3.31 16.43 -11.44
C ILE A 121 -3.83 15.40 -12.46
N LEU A 122 -4.93 14.68 -12.21
CA LEU A 122 -5.57 13.86 -13.26
C LEU A 122 -6.94 14.44 -13.64
N PRO A 123 -7.05 15.21 -14.74
CA PRO A 123 -8.33 15.76 -15.20
C PRO A 123 -9.32 14.67 -15.61
N GLN A 124 -8.85 13.44 -15.82
CA GLN A 124 -9.65 12.35 -16.37
C GLN A 124 -10.36 11.49 -15.31
N VAL A 125 -10.02 11.61 -14.02
CA VAL A 125 -10.77 10.93 -12.93
C VAL A 125 -11.85 11.84 -12.33
N ALA A 126 -11.75 13.15 -12.55
CA ALA A 126 -12.69 14.14 -12.02
C ALA A 126 -14.06 14.18 -12.76
N ALA A 127 -14.15 13.61 -13.96
CA ALA A 127 -15.37 13.70 -14.77
C ALA A 127 -16.38 12.56 -14.53
N GLY A 128 -16.01 11.50 -13.80
CA GLY A 128 -16.83 10.29 -13.66
C GLY A 128 -17.81 10.26 -12.48
N CYS A 129 -17.60 11.06 -11.44
CA CYS A 129 -18.32 10.84 -10.17
C CYS A 129 -19.55 11.74 -9.93
N CYS A 130 -19.89 12.66 -10.84
CA CYS A 130 -20.99 13.60 -10.64
C CYS A 130 -21.86 13.83 -11.88
N ALA A 131 -22.31 12.77 -12.55
CA ALA A 131 -23.45 12.86 -13.45
C ALA A 131 -24.41 11.72 -13.15
N ALA A 132 -25.56 12.07 -12.58
CA ALA A 132 -26.67 11.15 -12.36
C ALA A 132 -27.12 10.57 -13.72
N VAL A 133 -26.70 9.35 -14.03
CA VAL A 133 -27.35 8.56 -15.08
C VAL A 133 -28.50 7.83 -14.41
N VAL A 134 -29.70 8.39 -14.56
CA VAL A 134 -30.94 7.69 -14.24
C VAL A 134 -31.11 6.57 -15.26
N VAL A 135 -30.59 5.38 -14.97
CA VAL A 135 -30.99 4.17 -15.69
C VAL A 135 -32.26 3.67 -15.00
N SER A 136 -33.40 3.96 -15.64
CA SER A 136 -34.67 3.42 -15.25
C SER A 136 -34.72 1.96 -15.67
N LEU A 137 -34.60 1.03 -14.73
CA LEU A 137 -35.22 -0.30 -14.84
C LEU A 137 -35.58 -0.79 -13.42
N THR A 138 -36.89 -0.92 -13.22
CA THR A 138 -37.62 -1.53 -12.11
C THR A 138 -36.84 -2.48 -11.18
N ALA A 139 -36.36 -1.94 -10.05
CA ALA A 139 -36.44 -2.51 -8.70
C ALA A 139 -35.73 -1.53 -7.74
N ALA A 140 -36.47 -0.92 -6.84
CA ALA A 140 -35.95 0.11 -5.94
C ALA A 140 -34.93 -0.47 -4.94
N ILE A 141 -33.64 -0.27 -5.22
CA ILE A 141 -32.62 -0.16 -4.18
C ILE A 141 -32.08 1.26 -4.28
N SER A 142 -32.63 2.13 -3.42
CA SER A 142 -32.12 3.47 -3.18
C SER A 142 -30.77 3.37 -2.47
N PHE A 143 -29.66 3.30 -3.21
CA PHE A 143 -28.35 3.61 -2.65
C PHE A 143 -28.19 5.13 -2.61
N SER A 144 -28.31 5.71 -1.42
CA SER A 144 -27.82 7.07 -1.13
C SER A 144 -26.32 6.97 -0.83
N PRO A 145 -25.40 7.45 -1.71
CA PRO A 145 -23.98 7.37 -1.45
C PRO A 145 -23.51 8.63 -0.72
N CYS A 146 -24.04 8.86 0.48
CA CYS A 146 -23.53 9.86 1.42
C CYS A 146 -23.72 9.33 2.84
N THR A 147 -23.19 8.14 3.13
CA THR A 147 -22.97 7.75 4.52
C THR A 147 -21.70 8.44 5.00
N GLU A 148 -21.89 9.55 5.69
CA GLU A 148 -20.87 10.18 6.54
C GLU A 148 -20.24 9.11 7.43
N PHE A 149 -18.92 8.94 7.32
CA PHE A 149 -18.18 7.85 7.97
C PHE A 149 -18.13 8.08 9.49
N PRO A 150 -18.32 7.06 10.34
CA PRO A 150 -18.73 7.25 11.74
C PRO A 150 -17.60 7.59 12.72
N PHE A 151 -16.46 8.13 12.27
CA PHE A 151 -15.35 8.43 13.17
C PHE A 151 -15.09 9.93 13.27
N PRO A 152 -15.00 10.49 14.50
CA PRO A 152 -14.59 11.87 14.68
C PRO A 152 -13.20 12.05 14.09
N THR A 153 -13.11 12.80 13.00
CA THR A 153 -11.84 13.19 12.41
C THR A 153 -11.11 14.02 13.46
N VAL A 154 -10.09 13.43 14.10
CA VAL A 154 -9.25 14.15 15.05
C VAL A 154 -8.68 15.35 14.29
N PRO A 155 -8.93 16.59 14.74
CA PRO A 155 -8.49 17.78 14.01
C PRO A 155 -6.99 17.69 13.75
N PRO A 156 -6.52 18.01 12.53
CA PRO A 156 -5.14 17.82 12.17
C PRO A 156 -4.26 18.64 13.12
N THR A 157 -3.58 17.96 14.04
CA THR A 157 -2.56 18.56 14.90
C THR A 157 -1.56 19.34 14.04
N LEU A 158 -1.28 20.58 14.43
CA LEU A 158 -0.31 21.45 13.78
C LEU A 158 1.01 20.68 13.56
N PRO A 159 1.65 20.80 12.36
CA PRO A 159 2.92 20.15 12.11
C PRO A 159 3.93 20.57 13.18
N PRO A 160 4.70 19.62 13.75
CA PRO A 160 5.61 19.92 14.83
C PRO A 160 6.63 20.99 14.40
N PRO A 161 7.00 21.92 15.30
CA PRO A 161 7.71 23.17 14.96
C PRO A 161 9.12 23.00 14.35
N ARG A 162 9.64 21.77 14.25
CA ARG A 162 10.91 21.45 13.58
C ARG A 162 10.76 20.22 12.68
N THR A 163 10.06 20.41 11.55
CA THR A 163 9.97 19.39 10.50
C THR A 163 11.05 19.66 9.45
N LYS A 164 11.95 18.69 9.19
CA LYS A 164 12.97 18.81 8.14
C LYS A 164 12.41 18.36 6.80
N THR A 165 12.36 19.25 5.82
CA THR A 165 11.97 18.87 4.45
C THR A 165 13.17 18.28 3.70
N LYS A 166 12.98 17.14 3.05
CA LYS A 166 13.94 16.52 2.12
C LYS A 166 13.25 16.30 0.79
N THR A 167 13.83 16.89 -0.25
CA THR A 167 13.46 16.60 -1.63
C THR A 167 14.35 15.48 -2.15
N VAL A 168 13.75 14.41 -2.67
CA VAL A 168 14.46 13.17 -3.05
C VAL A 168 13.99 12.72 -4.42
N SER A 169 14.90 12.27 -5.27
CA SER A 169 14.55 11.60 -6.54
C SER A 169 13.86 10.27 -6.28
N GLU A 170 12.91 9.91 -7.14
CA GLU A 170 12.23 8.62 -7.11
C GLU A 170 13.22 7.43 -7.15
N GLY A 171 12.87 6.32 -6.50
CA GLY A 171 13.68 5.11 -6.37
C GLY A 171 14.82 5.18 -5.35
N ARG A 172 15.13 6.34 -4.77
CA ARG A 172 16.22 6.45 -3.79
C ARG A 172 15.82 5.97 -2.39
N ASN A 173 16.70 5.20 -1.76
CA ASN A 173 16.56 4.82 -0.35
C ASN A 173 16.90 6.00 0.59
N VAL A 174 15.99 6.30 1.51
CA VAL A 174 16.09 7.38 2.50
C VAL A 174 16.02 6.80 3.90
N THR A 175 17.09 6.94 4.67
CA THR A 175 17.15 6.49 6.07
C THR A 175 17.00 7.66 7.05
N PHE A 176 16.10 7.50 8.02
CA PHE A 176 15.87 8.36 9.15
C PHE A 176 16.41 7.72 10.42
N ARG A 177 17.18 8.46 11.20
CA ARG A 177 17.68 8.00 12.50
C ARG A 177 17.01 8.78 13.60
N CYS A 178 16.56 8.08 14.63
CA CYS A 178 15.88 8.68 15.77
C CYS A 178 16.53 8.27 17.08
N GLY A 179 16.44 9.13 18.10
CA GLY A 179 16.85 8.78 19.46
C GLY A 179 18.36 8.70 19.72
N GLN A 180 19.23 8.83 18.71
CA GLN A 180 20.70 8.72 18.87
C GLN A 180 21.28 9.59 19.99
N LYS A 181 20.77 10.82 20.17
CA LYS A 181 21.24 11.75 21.20
C LYS A 181 20.77 11.41 22.63
N ILE A 182 19.83 10.48 22.77
CA ILE A 182 19.20 10.11 24.05
C ILE A 182 19.16 8.59 24.29
N ILE A 183 20.00 7.82 23.60
CA ILE A 183 20.12 6.35 23.77
C ILE A 183 20.25 5.98 25.26
N HIS A 184 21.05 6.74 26.02
CA HIS A 184 21.25 6.55 27.46
C HIS A 184 19.95 6.66 28.29
N LYS A 185 18.89 7.31 27.80
CA LYS A 185 17.63 7.48 28.53
C LYS A 185 16.72 6.25 28.48
N LYS A 186 17.05 5.22 27.68
CA LYS A 186 16.28 3.97 27.49
C LYS A 186 14.79 4.24 27.17
N GLY A 187 14.51 5.11 26.20
CA GLY A 187 13.16 5.35 25.70
C GLY A 187 12.82 4.41 24.54
N LYS A 188 11.54 4.03 24.41
CA LYS A 188 11.03 3.26 23.26
C LYS A 188 10.73 4.21 22.10
N VAL A 189 11.12 3.81 20.90
CA VAL A 189 10.93 4.57 19.66
C VAL A 189 9.60 4.17 19.02
N HIS A 190 8.83 5.16 18.59
CA HIS A 190 7.59 4.98 17.84
C HIS A 190 7.66 5.82 16.56
N TRP A 191 7.38 5.20 15.43
CA TRP A 191 7.40 5.84 14.11
C TRP A 191 5.99 6.10 13.62
N TYR A 192 5.80 7.20 12.91
CA TYR A 192 4.50 7.60 12.37
C TYR A 192 4.65 8.11 10.93
N LYS A 193 3.69 7.79 10.05
CA LYS A 193 3.54 8.41 8.72
C LYS A 193 2.21 9.15 8.68
N ASP A 194 2.27 10.46 8.44
CA ASP A 194 1.09 11.35 8.40
C ASP A 194 0.17 11.21 9.62
N LYS A 195 0.79 11.02 10.81
CA LYS A 195 0.16 10.85 12.14
C LYS A 195 -0.36 9.45 12.46
N GLU A 196 -0.25 8.51 11.55
CA GLU A 196 -0.57 7.09 11.80
C GLU A 196 0.66 6.34 12.27
N LEU A 197 0.49 5.43 13.24
CA LEU A 197 1.57 4.65 13.80
C LEU A 197 2.05 3.61 12.79
N LEU A 198 3.36 3.58 12.56
CA LEU A 198 4.03 2.54 11.79
C LEU A 198 4.48 1.44 12.76
N GLU A 199 3.80 0.31 12.72
CA GLU A 199 4.09 -0.82 13.60
C GLU A 199 5.04 -1.84 12.95
N TYR A 200 5.18 -1.80 11.62
CA TYR A 200 5.85 -2.86 10.88
C TYR A 200 6.67 -2.39 9.66
N SER A 201 7.58 -3.28 9.22
CA SER A 201 8.36 -3.16 7.98
C SER A 201 7.63 -3.77 6.78
N TYR A 202 7.76 -3.13 5.63
CA TYR A 202 7.31 -3.59 4.32
C TYR A 202 8.54 -3.87 3.42
N PRO A 203 8.87 -5.15 3.15
CA PRO A 203 10.02 -5.51 2.31
C PRO A 203 10.03 -4.75 0.98
N GLY A 204 11.19 -4.21 0.60
CA GLY A 204 11.33 -3.44 -0.64
C GLY A 204 10.88 -1.98 -0.56
N TYR A 205 10.20 -1.52 0.49
CA TYR A 205 9.62 -0.16 0.51
C TYR A 205 9.83 0.61 1.80
N LEU A 206 9.72 -0.05 2.95
CA LEU A 206 9.85 0.57 4.27
C LEU A 206 10.44 -0.44 5.26
N SER A 207 11.53 -0.09 5.92
CA SER A 207 12.14 -0.92 6.97
C SER A 207 12.14 -0.14 8.27
N LEU A 208 11.49 -0.68 9.29
CA LEU A 208 11.54 -0.21 10.67
C LEU A 208 12.58 -1.04 11.45
N ASN A 209 13.52 -0.33 12.07
CA ASN A 209 14.43 -0.86 13.09
C ASN A 209 14.23 -0.07 14.40
N GLU A 210 14.87 -0.53 15.47
CA GLU A 210 14.71 0.10 16.80
C GLU A 210 15.18 1.57 16.83
N ASP A 211 16.25 1.91 16.11
CA ASP A 211 16.89 3.23 16.14
C ASP A 211 16.80 4.00 14.80
N HIS A 212 16.40 3.34 13.72
CA HIS A 212 16.29 3.96 12.40
C HIS A 212 15.18 3.34 11.54
N MET A 213 14.70 4.10 10.58
CA MET A 213 13.73 3.66 9.57
C MET A 213 14.27 4.02 8.19
N SER A 214 14.07 3.16 7.20
CA SER A 214 14.42 3.41 5.81
C SER A 214 13.19 3.32 4.91
N ILE A 215 13.10 4.15 3.89
CA ILE A 215 12.03 4.09 2.86
C ILE A 215 12.63 4.21 1.46
N ILE A 216 11.97 3.64 0.46
CA ILE A 216 12.25 3.99 -0.96
C ILE A 216 11.36 5.15 -1.36
N ALA A 217 11.95 6.25 -1.84
CA ALA A 217 11.23 7.43 -2.27
C ALA A 217 10.41 7.12 -3.53
N ASN A 218 9.08 7.21 -3.43
CA ASN A 218 8.12 7.07 -4.53
C ASN A 218 6.87 7.90 -4.19
N ALA A 219 5.88 7.93 -5.08
CA ALA A 219 4.67 8.73 -4.89
C ALA A 219 3.89 8.35 -3.61
N ILE A 220 3.95 7.08 -3.21
CA ILE A 220 3.23 6.52 -2.06
C ILE A 220 3.91 6.89 -0.73
N ASN A 221 5.25 6.88 -0.73
CA ASN A 221 6.11 7.19 0.40
C ASN A 221 6.41 8.68 0.53
N GLU A 222 5.82 9.52 -0.32
CA GLU A 222 5.74 10.96 -0.05
C GLU A 222 4.87 11.19 1.21
N GLY A 223 5.27 12.14 2.05
CA GLY A 223 4.53 12.42 3.29
C GLY A 223 5.41 12.92 4.44
N THR A 224 4.80 13.00 5.61
CA THR A 224 5.46 13.46 6.84
C THR A 224 5.70 12.30 7.79
N TYR A 225 6.97 11.94 7.98
CA TYR A 225 7.40 10.92 8.91
C TYR A 225 7.78 11.54 10.24
N THR A 226 7.27 11.00 11.34
CA THR A 226 7.53 11.50 12.68
C THR A 226 8.00 10.37 13.57
N CYS A 227 9.11 10.59 14.25
CA CYS A 227 9.58 9.73 15.32
C CYS A 227 9.26 10.37 16.67
N ILE A 228 8.70 9.58 17.58
CA ILE A 228 8.47 9.96 18.98
C ILE A 228 9.19 8.96 19.88
N VAL A 229 10.12 9.45 20.70
CA VAL A 229 10.76 8.63 21.73
C VAL A 229 10.03 8.83 23.04
N LYS A 230 9.40 7.78 23.55
CA LYS A 230 8.63 7.80 24.80
C LYS A 230 9.32 6.99 25.89
N LYS A 231 9.16 7.41 27.14
CA LYS A 231 9.52 6.61 28.32
C LYS A 231 8.35 6.65 29.28
N LYS A 232 7.67 5.51 29.44
CA LYS A 232 6.32 5.46 30.03
C LYS A 232 5.41 6.43 29.24
N GLU A 233 4.68 7.31 29.91
CA GLU A 233 3.82 8.32 29.29
C GLU A 233 4.53 9.62 28.88
N ARG A 234 5.83 9.77 29.20
CA ARG A 234 6.55 11.02 28.92
C ARG A 234 7.24 10.98 27.56
N ILE A 235 6.90 11.94 26.71
CA ILE A 235 7.60 12.19 25.44
C ILE A 235 8.98 12.79 25.76
N LEU A 236 10.05 12.12 25.35
CA LEU A 236 11.42 12.58 25.55
C LEU A 236 11.85 13.49 24.39
N THR A 237 11.65 13.04 23.16
CA THR A 237 11.96 13.81 21.95
C THR A 237 11.02 13.45 20.81
N THR A 238 10.81 14.42 19.92
CA THR A 238 10.06 14.27 18.69
C THR A 238 10.89 14.80 17.54
N TYR A 239 11.06 14.01 16.49
CA TYR A 239 11.74 14.39 15.26
C TYR A 239 10.77 14.20 14.11
N SER A 240 10.71 15.16 13.17
CA SER A 240 9.82 15.05 12.02
C SER A 240 10.56 15.38 10.73
N TRP A 241 10.25 14.63 9.68
CA TRP A 241 10.80 14.78 8.34
C TRP A 241 9.66 14.78 7.34
N ARG A 242 9.67 15.76 6.42
CA ARG A 242 8.77 15.81 5.28
C ARG A 242 9.52 15.36 4.05
N ILE A 243 9.09 14.28 3.43
CA ILE A 243 9.64 13.81 2.16
C ILE A 243 8.81 14.38 1.03
N ARG A 244 9.50 14.86 0.00
CA ARG A 244 8.93 15.33 -1.27
C ARG A 244 9.69 14.71 -2.42
N LEU A 245 8.98 14.30 -3.46
CA LEU A 245 9.63 13.87 -4.69
C LEU A 245 10.16 15.06 -5.47
N LYS A 246 11.31 14.85 -6.12
CA LYS A 246 11.85 15.79 -7.10
C LYS A 246 11.19 15.49 -8.45
N HIS A 247 10.18 16.29 -8.80
CA HIS A 247 9.64 16.33 -10.15
C HIS A 247 10.58 17.09 -11.10
#